data_AF-A0A7W0EQJ7-F1
#
_entry.id   AF-A0A7W0EQJ7-F1
#
_cell.length_a   1.000
_cell.length_b   1.000
_cell.length_c   1.000
_cell.angle_alpha   90.00
_cell.angle_beta   90.00
_cell.angle_gamma   90.00
#
_symmetry.space_group_name_H-M   'P 1'
#
loop_
_entity.id
_entity.type
_entity.pdbx_description
1 polymer ?
#
loop_
_entity_poly.entity_id
_entity_poly.type
_entity_poly.pdbx_seq_one_letter_code
_entity_poly.pdbx_strand_id
1 'polypeptide(L)' 'MGFIRRQEIQLAIKFLVWQYQKSNIQAPEHSALEQQAGKIVDEAHRIARERGSNILSIIKELAADIKKT' A
#
# COMPACT_ATOMS: atom_id res chain seq x y z
N MET A 1 13.80 12.28 -8.85
CA MET A 1 12.69 11.34 -9.12
C MET A 1 12.27 10.64 -7.82
N GLY A 2 11.65 11.35 -6.85
CA GLY A 2 11.31 10.77 -5.54
C GLY A 2 10.05 11.32 -4.87
N PHE A 3 9.41 12.33 -5.46
CA PHE A 3 8.19 12.93 -4.91
C PHE A 3 6.96 12.02 -5.08
N ILE A 4 6.87 11.32 -6.22
CA ILE A 4 5.73 10.45 -6.52
C ILE A 4 5.70 9.24 -5.57
N ARG A 5 6.85 8.57 -5.36
CA ARG A 5 6.99 7.46 -4.40
C ARG A 5 6.58 7.82 -2.99
N ARG A 6 6.97 9.00 -2.49
CA ARG A 6 6.61 9.42 -1.13
C ARG A 6 5.11 9.68 -0.99
N GLN A 7 4.47 10.22 -2.02
CA GLN A 7 3.01 10.39 -2.04
C GLN A 7 2.27 9.06 -2.12
N GLU A 8 2.77 8.12 -2.93
CA GLU A 8 2.22 6.77 -3.04
C GLU A 8 2.30 6.02 -1.70
N ILE A 9 3.42 6.14 -0.98
CA ILE A 9 3.59 5.54 0.35
C ILE A 9 2.59 6.14 1.34
N GLN A 10 2.46 7.47 1.38
CA GLN A 10 1.49 8.13 2.27
C GLN A 10 0.04 7.73 1.96
N LEU A 11 -0.28 7.53 0.68
CA LEU A 11 -1.58 7.06 0.24
C LEU A 11 -1.82 5.60 0.62
N ALA A 12 -0.81 4.73 0.45
CA ALA A 12 -0.85 3.34 0.89
C ALA A 12 -1.01 3.23 2.41
N ILE A 13 -0.35 4.06 3.21
CA ILE A 13 -0.53 4.12 4.67
C ILE A 13 -1.98 4.47 5.02
N LYS A 14 -2.52 5.54 4.43
CA LYS A 14 -3.93 5.93 4.67
C LYS A 14 -4.89 4.80 4.30
N PHE A 15 -4.61 4.09 3.22
CA PHE A 15 -5.44 2.98 2.76
C PHE A 15 -5.36 1.79 3.73
N LEU A 16 -4.15 1.44 4.19
CA LEU A 16 -3.94 0.42 5.21
C LEU A 16 -4.67 0.78 6.51
N VAL A 17 -4.49 1.99 7.04
CA VAL A 17 -5.18 2.47 8.26
C VAL A 17 -6.69 2.37 8.11
N TRP A 18 -7.23 2.87 6.99
CA TRP A 18 -8.66 2.76 6.70
C TRP A 18 -9.14 1.31 6.63
N GLN A 19 -8.34 0.41 6.07
CA GLN A 19 -8.68 -1.01 5.96
C GLN A 19 -8.61 -1.74 7.31
N TYR A 20 -7.65 -1.41 8.17
CA TYR A 20 -7.58 -1.90 9.55
C TYR A 20 -8.79 -1.42 10.36
N GLN A 21 -9.12 -0.12 10.26
CA GLN A 21 -10.32 0.45 10.87
C GLN A 21 -11.60 -0.24 10.38
N LYS A 22 -11.74 -0.43 9.06
CA LYS A 22 -12.88 -1.13 8.46
C LYS A 22 -12.99 -2.59 8.91
N SER A 23 -11.86 -3.23 9.19
CA SER A 23 -11.82 -4.61 9.69
C SER A 23 -12.00 -4.72 11.21
N ASN A 24 -12.15 -3.59 11.92
CA ASN A 24 -12.24 -3.53 13.39
C ASN A 24 -11.01 -4.18 14.09
N ILE A 25 -9.86 -4.16 13.42
CA ILE A 25 -8.58 -4.68 13.91
C ILE A 25 -7.75 -3.48 14.37
N GLN A 26 -7.06 -3.61 15.49
CA GLN A 26 -6.17 -2.57 15.99
C GLN A 26 -5.06 -2.33 14.96
N ALA A 27 -4.97 -1.10 14.45
CA ALA A 27 -3.96 -0.77 13.45
C ALA A 27 -2.56 -0.98 14.05
N PRO A 28 -1.65 -1.65 13.33
CA PRO A 28 -0.28 -1.82 13.78
C PRO A 28 0.43 -0.46 13.89
N GLU A 29 1.54 -0.42 14.62
CA GLU A 29 2.29 0.82 14.82
C GLU A 29 2.68 1.50 13.50
N HIS A 30 2.79 2.84 13.54
CA HIS A 30 3.07 3.65 12.35
C HIS A 30 4.31 3.17 11.57
N SER A 31 5.37 2.77 12.28
CA SER A 31 6.59 2.22 11.68
C SER A 31 6.35 0.92 10.90
N ALA A 32 5.47 0.05 11.40
CA ALA A 32 5.10 -1.17 10.69
C ALA A 32 4.23 -0.86 9.46
N LEU A 33 3.31 0.10 9.56
CA LEU A 33 2.51 0.59 8.44
C LEU A 33 3.38 1.23 7.35
N GLU A 34 4.39 2.02 7.72
CA GLU A 34 5.34 2.62 6.77
C GLU A 34 6.15 1.56 6.03
N GLN A 35 6.65 0.54 6.73
CA GLN A 35 7.37 -0.57 6.09
C GLN A 35 6.45 -1.37 5.17
N GLN A 36 5.22 -1.65 5.60
CA GLN A 36 4.21 -2.35 4.79
C GLN A 36 3.87 -1.55 3.53
N ALA A 37 3.58 -0.26 3.69
CA ALA A 37 3.28 0.65 2.59
C ALA A 37 4.43 0.79 1.61
N GLY A 38 5.68 0.85 2.12
CA GLY A 38 6.88 0.85 1.28
C GLY A 38 6.97 -0.38 0.39
N LYS A 39 6.75 -1.57 0.95
CA LYS A 39 6.73 -2.84 0.19
C LYS A 39 5.61 -2.87 -0.86
N ILE A 40 4.41 -2.42 -0.51
CA ILE A 40 3.26 -2.35 -1.44
C ILE A 40 3.57 -1.45 -2.62
N VAL A 41 4.18 -0.28 -2.39
CA VAL A 41 4.51 0.67 -3.46
C VAL A 41 5.63 0.14 -4.36
N ASP A 42 6.66 -0.48 -3.79
CA ASP A 42 7.71 -1.14 -4.57
C ASP A 42 7.15 -2.25 -5.46
N GLU A 43 6.29 -3.09 -4.91
CA GLU A 43 5.66 -4.18 -5.65
C GLU A 43 4.69 -3.64 -6.72
N ALA A 44 3.94 -2.58 -6.40
CA ALA A 44 3.08 -1.92 -7.37
C ALA A 44 3.88 -1.31 -8.53
N HIS A 45 5.07 -0.76 -8.28
CA HIS A 45 5.97 -0.28 -9.34
C HIS A 45 6.52 -1.43 -10.19
N ARG A 46 6.83 -2.59 -9.60
CA ARG A 46 7.23 -3.80 -10.35
C ARG A 46 6.11 -4.27 -11.28
N ILE A 47 4.92 -4.49 -10.72
CA ILE A 47 3.75 -4.95 -11.47
C ILE A 47 3.33 -3.93 -12.54
N ALA A 48 3.39 -2.62 -12.25
CA ALA A 48 3.09 -1.57 -13.22
C ALA A 48 4.09 -1.60 -14.39
N ARG A 49 5.36 -1.90 -14.12
CA ARG A 49 6.39 -2.05 -15.16
C ARG A 49 6.20 -3.31 -16.00
N GLU A 50 5.75 -4.40 -15.40
CA GLU A 50 5.54 -5.68 -16.09
C GLU A 50 4.22 -5.71 -16.88
N ARG A 51 3.15 -5.09 -16.37
CA ARG A 51 1.78 -5.17 -16.92
C ARG A 51 1.27 -3.87 -17.53
N GLY A 52 1.99 -2.76 -17.39
CA GLY A 52 1.55 -1.42 -17.84
C GLY A 52 0.31 -0.88 -17.12
N SER A 53 -0.02 -1.43 -15.93
CA SER A 53 -1.21 -1.07 -15.18
C SER A 53 -1.01 0.13 -14.25
N ASN A 54 -2.11 0.84 -13.93
CA ASN A 54 -2.08 1.98 -13.02
C ASN A 54 -1.64 1.55 -11.62
N ILE A 55 -0.55 2.15 -11.13
CA ILE A 55 0.06 1.89 -9.82
C ILE A 55 -0.96 2.02 -8.69
N LEU A 56 -1.87 3.01 -8.75
CA LEU A 56 -2.89 3.20 -7.70
C LEU A 56 -3.87 2.03 -7.61
N SER A 57 -4.22 1.42 -8.74
CA SER A 57 -5.09 0.23 -8.75
C SER A 57 -4.38 -0.96 -8.11
N ILE A 58 -3.11 -1.15 -8.43
CA ILE A 58 -2.29 -2.24 -7.89
C ILE A 58 -2.07 -2.05 -6.38
N ILE A 59 -1.78 -0.83 -5.92
CA ILE A 59 -1.64 -0.54 -4.48
C ILE A 59 -2.92 -0.91 -3.72
N LYS A 60 -4.11 -0.58 -4.27
CA LYS A 60 -5.38 -0.95 -3.64
C LYS A 60 -5.58 -2.46 -3.59
N GLU A 61 -5.24 -3.15 -4.67
CA GLU A 61 -5.38 -4.60 -4.79
C GLU A 61 -4.46 -5.32 -3.79
N LEU A 62 -3.18 -4.93 -3.75
CA LEU A 62 -2.19 -5.44 -2.81
C LEU A 62 -2.55 -5.12 -1.36
N ALA A 63 -3.03 -3.91 -1.09
CA ALA A 63 -3.45 -3.54 0.27
C ALA A 63 -4.67 -4.36 0.71
N ALA A 64 -5.63 -4.62 -0.18
CA ALA A 64 -6.80 -5.44 0.09
C ALA A 64 -6.45 -6.91 0.37
N ASP A 65 -5.42 -7.44 -0.29
CA ASP A 65 -5.01 -8.84 -0.18
C ASP A 65 -4.31 -9.19 1.15
N ILE A 66 -3.71 -8.21 1.85
CA ILE A 66 -3.03 -8.40 3.15
C ILE A 66 -3.91 -9.08 4.22
N LYS A 67 -5.24 -9.03 4.09
CA LYS A 67 -6.17 -9.69 5.02
C LYS A 67 -6.38 -11.19 4.76
N LYS A 68 -5.91 -11.75 3.63
CA LYS A 68 -6.21 -13.14 3.24
C LYS A 68 -5.27 -14.19 3.84
N THR A 69 -4.27 -13.79 4.64
CA THR A 69 -3.37 -14.72 5.34
C THR A 69 -3.62 -14.71 6.84
#